data_AF-A0AAJ1ZIQ8-F1
#
_entry.id   AF-A0AAJ1ZIQ8-F1
#
_cell.length_a   1.000
_cell.length_b   1.000
_cell.length_c   1.000
_cell.angle_alpha   90.00
_cell.angle_beta   90.00
_cell.angle_gamma   90.00
#
_symmetry.space_group_name_H-M   'P 1'
#
loop_
_entity.id
_entity.type
_entity.pdbx_description
1 polymer ?
#
loop_
_entity_poly.entity_id
_entity_poly.type
_entity_poly.pdbx_seq_one_letter_code
_entity_poly.pdbx_strand_id
1 'polypeptide(L)'
;MPGIGETAEGAALASLILVSATIVAAVAYYSAKRGFRIVLKRSALTIIGLVITYASVHYFQMARWRAGIAEEQCKKSTAPDGRYVVRVCSAGDAKVLRLWSADESTLLAERTFPRSSEPVPVWWEANRVLFDDQDPDVMGTIKLPPTLKDRLLAYLP
;
A
#
# COMPACT_ATOMS: atom_id res chain seq x y z
N MET A 1 -1.81 23.78 -12.51
CA MET A 1 -0.64 23.80 -11.59
C MET A 1 -0.08 22.39 -11.53
N PRO A 2 1.09 22.11 -12.15
CA PRO A 2 1.66 20.76 -12.17
C PRO A 2 2.30 20.42 -10.82
N GLY A 3 2.19 19.15 -10.44
CA GLY A 3 2.29 18.68 -9.06
C GLY A 3 3.72 18.47 -8.56
N ILE A 4 3.93 18.88 -7.32
CA ILE A 4 5.16 18.68 -6.54
C ILE A 4 5.44 17.18 -6.27
N GLY A 5 4.46 16.30 -6.52
CA GLY A 5 4.61 14.84 -6.38
C GLY A 5 5.43 14.16 -7.48
N GLU A 6 5.34 14.61 -8.74
CA GLU A 6 6.02 13.93 -9.88
C GLU A 6 7.54 14.11 -9.87
N THR A 7 8.03 15.21 -9.30
CA THR A 7 9.48 15.49 -9.23
C THR A 7 10.17 14.70 -8.11
N ALA A 8 9.46 14.41 -7.02
CA ALA A 8 9.98 13.66 -5.89
C ALA A 8 10.15 12.17 -6.21
N GLU A 9 9.16 11.57 -6.90
CA GLU A 9 9.23 10.18 -7.34
C GLU A 9 10.32 9.98 -8.40
N GLY A 10 10.43 10.91 -9.36
CA GLY A 10 11.49 10.91 -10.37
C GLY A 10 12.89 11.03 -9.76
N ALA A 11 13.06 11.89 -8.74
CA ALA A 11 14.33 12.04 -8.03
C ALA A 11 14.70 10.80 -7.19
N ALA A 12 13.71 10.16 -6.55
CA ALA A 12 13.91 8.93 -5.79
C ALA A 12 14.31 7.75 -6.69
N LEU A 13 13.68 7.62 -7.87
CA LEU A 13 14.04 6.61 -8.85
C LEU A 13 15.43 6.87 -9.46
N ALA A 14 15.75 8.12 -9.79
CA ALA A 14 17.07 8.48 -10.32
C ALA A 14 18.21 8.20 -9.33
N SER A 15 18.00 8.49 -8.04
CA SER A 15 18.97 8.21 -6.98
C SER A 15 19.13 6.70 -6.74
N LEU A 16 18.05 5.92 -6.79
CA LEU A 16 18.10 4.44 -6.75
C LEU A 16 18.89 3.87 -7.94
N ILE A 17 18.66 4.38 -9.15
CA ILE A 17 19.38 3.95 -10.35
C ILE A 17 20.88 4.26 -10.21
N LEU A 18 21.25 5.46 -9.78
CA LEU A 18 22.65 5.85 -9.56
C LEU A 18 23.34 5.00 -8.48
N VAL A 19 22.66 4.71 -7.38
CA VAL A 19 23.18 3.84 -6.32
C VAL A 19 23.33 2.40 -6.83
N SER A 20 22.37 1.89 -7.59
CA SER A 20 22.47 0.55 -8.18
C SER A 20 23.63 0.47 -9.20
N ALA A 21 23.79 1.47 -10.05
CA ALA A 21 24.84 1.52 -11.07
C ALA A 21 26.23 1.63 -10.43
N THR A 22 26.38 2.43 -9.38
CA THR A 22 27.64 2.54 -8.63
C THR A 22 27.99 1.24 -7.89
N ILE A 23 27.00 0.54 -7.33
CA ILE A 23 27.20 -0.80 -6.74
C ILE A 23 27.62 -1.79 -7.82
N VAL A 24 26.95 -1.83 -8.97
CA VAL A 24 27.30 -2.72 -10.09
C VAL A 24 28.71 -2.43 -10.61
N ALA A 25 29.08 -1.16 -10.77
CA ALA A 25 30.42 -0.75 -11.20
C ALA A 25 31.51 -1.12 -10.19
N ALA A 26 31.25 -0.92 -8.89
CA ALA A 26 32.17 -1.32 -7.83
C ALA A 26 32.35 -2.85 -7.80
N VAL A 27 31.27 -3.60 -8.01
CA VAL A 27 31.26 -5.07 -8.06
C VAL A 27 32.02 -5.58 -9.27
N ALA A 28 31.84 -4.97 -10.44
CA ALA A 28 32.62 -5.28 -11.64
C ALA A 28 34.12 -5.03 -11.39
N TYR A 29 34.48 -3.85 -10.87
CA TYR A 29 35.86 -3.46 -10.58
C TYR A 29 36.55 -4.39 -9.56
N TYR A 30 35.87 -4.75 -8.48
CA TYR A 30 36.42 -5.65 -7.46
C TYR A 30 36.45 -7.12 -7.92
N SER A 31 35.49 -7.55 -8.74
CA SER A 31 35.42 -8.92 -9.29
C SER A 31 36.54 -9.22 -10.29
N ALA A 32 37.04 -8.18 -10.98
CA ALA A 32 38.20 -8.27 -11.86
C ALA A 32 39.51 -8.53 -11.10
N LYS A 33 39.58 -8.16 -9.80
CA LYS A 33 40.78 -8.30 -8.95
C LYS A 33 40.72 -9.44 -7.92
N ARG A 34 39.53 -9.83 -7.45
CA ARG A 34 39.30 -10.94 -6.51
C ARG A 34 38.15 -11.80 -7.01
N GLY A 35 38.34 -13.11 -7.02
CA GLY A 35 37.45 -14.12 -7.62
C GLY A 35 35.95 -13.73 -7.67
N PHE A 36 35.44 -13.63 -8.90
CA PHE A 36 34.10 -13.17 -9.28
C PHE A 36 32.95 -13.70 -8.38
N ARG A 37 33.02 -14.95 -7.93
CA ARG A 37 31.99 -15.58 -7.07
C ARG A 37 31.82 -14.92 -5.70
N ILE A 38 32.88 -14.39 -5.10
CA ILE A 38 32.80 -13.75 -3.77
C ILE A 38 32.16 -12.35 -3.89
N VAL A 39 32.50 -11.63 -4.95
CA VAL A 39 32.02 -10.27 -5.19
C VAL A 39 30.55 -10.28 -5.60
N LEU A 40 30.12 -11.26 -6.41
CA LEU A 40 28.71 -11.44 -6.78
C LEU A 40 27.80 -11.78 -5.58
N LYS A 41 28.27 -12.63 -4.66
CA LYS A 41 27.49 -12.96 -3.44
C LYS A 41 27.33 -11.76 -2.52
N ARG A 42 28.40 -10.96 -2.33
CA ARG A 42 28.36 -9.76 -1.50
C ARG A 42 27.49 -8.68 -2.12
N SER A 43 27.55 -8.49 -3.44
CA SER A 43 26.72 -7.52 -4.14
C SER A 43 25.23 -7.85 -4.08
N ALA A 44 24.88 -9.11 -4.29
CA ALA A 44 23.50 -9.57 -4.21
C ALA A 44 22.91 -9.31 -2.82
N LEU A 45 23.66 -9.60 -1.75
CA LEU A 45 23.22 -9.32 -0.38
C LEU A 45 23.00 -7.83 -0.12
N THR A 46 23.90 -6.96 -0.61
CA THR A 46 23.74 -5.50 -0.46
C THR A 46 22.52 -4.99 -1.22
N ILE A 47 22.28 -5.46 -2.45
CA ILE A 47 21.13 -5.07 -3.25
C ILE A 47 19.83 -5.53 -2.57
N ILE A 48 19.77 -6.78 -2.11
CA ILE A 48 18.61 -7.31 -1.37
C ILE A 48 18.34 -6.46 -0.12
N GLY A 49 19.38 -6.13 0.65
CA GLY A 49 19.25 -5.27 1.83
C GLY A 49 18.71 -3.88 1.50
N LEU A 50 19.17 -3.26 0.41
CA LEU A 50 18.67 -1.96 -0.05
C LEU A 50 17.20 -2.03 -0.47
N VAL A 51 16.80 -3.07 -1.22
CA VAL A 51 15.41 -3.27 -1.64
C VAL A 51 14.50 -3.43 -0.42
N ILE A 52 14.90 -4.26 0.56
CA ILE A 52 14.13 -4.46 1.79
C ILE A 52 14.01 -3.15 2.59
N THR A 53 15.10 -2.39 2.70
CA THR A 53 15.11 -1.13 3.45
C THR A 53 14.22 -0.09 2.78
N TYR A 54 14.34 0.06 1.45
CA TYR A 54 13.49 0.96 0.67
C TYR A 54 12.02 0.60 0.81
N ALA A 55 11.68 -0.68 0.62
CA ALA A 55 10.31 -1.16 0.77
C ALA A 55 9.78 -0.89 2.19
N SER A 56 10.61 -1.10 3.23
CA SER A 56 10.23 -0.83 4.63
C SER A 56 9.97 0.65 4.87
N VAL A 57 10.85 1.55 4.41
CA VAL A 57 10.68 3.00 4.57
C VAL A 57 9.44 3.50 3.84
N HIS A 58 9.28 3.08 2.58
CA HIS A 58 8.11 3.44 1.78
C HIS A 58 6.81 2.98 2.44
N TYR A 59 6.81 1.74 2.94
CA TYR A 59 5.70 1.16 3.69
C TYR A 59 5.37 1.97 4.96
N PHE A 60 6.37 2.29 5.78
CA PHE A 60 6.18 3.10 7.00
C PHE A 60 5.64 4.51 6.73
N GLN A 61 6.03 5.12 5.60
CA GLN A 61 5.52 6.44 5.22
C GLN A 61 4.04 6.36 4.83
N MET A 62 3.65 5.38 4.03
CA MET A 62 2.25 5.16 3.64
C MET A 62 1.37 4.83 4.85
N ALA A 63 1.85 3.94 5.72
CA ALA A 63 1.21 3.62 6.99
C ALA A 63 0.95 4.85 7.87
N ARG A 64 1.97 5.70 8.06
CA ARG A 64 1.85 6.94 8.86
C ARG A 64 0.83 7.89 8.27
N TRP A 65 0.82 8.04 6.95
CA TRP A 65 -0.12 8.91 6.27
C TRP A 65 -1.57 8.41 6.43
N ARG A 66 -1.80 7.10 6.36
CA ARG A 66 -3.11 6.48 6.62
C ARG A 66 -3.57 6.57 8.07
N ALA A 67 -2.64 6.58 9.02
CA ALA A 67 -2.95 6.75 10.44
C ALA A 67 -3.33 8.20 10.78
N GLY A 68 -2.88 9.18 10.00
CA GLY A 68 -3.16 10.60 10.20
C GLY A 68 -4.51 11.10 9.64
N ILE A 69 -5.34 10.22 9.08
CA ILE A 69 -6.62 10.62 8.48
C ILE A 69 -7.62 10.99 9.59
N ALA A 70 -8.11 12.24 9.57
CA ALA A 70 -9.10 12.71 10.53
C ALA A 70 -10.45 12.01 10.31
N GLU A 71 -11.14 11.67 11.40
CA GLU A 71 -12.43 10.96 11.33
C GLU A 71 -13.51 11.73 10.57
N GLU A 72 -13.44 13.07 10.57
CA GLU A 72 -14.36 13.94 9.82
C GLU A 72 -14.30 13.73 8.31
N GLN A 73 -13.19 13.20 7.80
CA GLN A 73 -13.01 12.89 6.37
C GLN A 73 -13.53 11.49 6.01
N CYS A 74 -14.14 10.78 6.96
CA CYS A 74 -14.65 9.43 6.81
C CYS A 74 -16.18 9.39 6.74
N LYS A 75 -16.71 8.74 5.71
CA LYS A 75 -18.12 8.38 5.62
C LYS A 75 -18.34 6.98 6.18
N LYS A 76 -19.20 6.86 7.19
CA LYS A 76 -19.57 5.59 7.81
C LYS A 76 -20.84 5.02 7.17
N SER A 77 -20.85 3.71 6.94
CA SER A 77 -22.00 2.93 6.49
C SER A 77 -22.06 1.65 7.33
N THR A 78 -23.25 1.27 7.79
CA THR A 78 -23.43 0.07 8.62
C THR A 78 -24.13 -1.00 7.80
N ALA A 79 -23.70 -2.24 7.96
CA ALA A 79 -24.34 -3.37 7.31
C ALA A 79 -25.81 -3.50 7.73
N PRO A 80 -26.71 -3.94 6.85
CA PRO A 80 -28.11 -4.18 7.19
C PRO A 80 -28.30 -5.19 8.34
N ASP A 81 -27.36 -6.13 8.49
CA ASP A 81 -27.34 -7.11 9.56
C ASP A 81 -26.73 -6.59 10.88
N GLY A 82 -26.22 -5.35 10.88
CA GLY A 82 -25.59 -4.70 12.03
C GLY A 82 -24.28 -5.31 12.49
N ARG A 83 -23.73 -6.33 11.80
CA ARG A 83 -22.53 -7.05 12.24
C ARG A 83 -21.22 -6.41 11.79
N TYR A 84 -21.30 -5.52 10.82
CA TYR A 84 -20.14 -4.91 10.19
C TYR A 84 -20.37 -3.42 9.93
N VAL A 85 -19.27 -2.67 9.96
CA VAL A 85 -19.23 -1.24 9.66
C VAL A 85 -18.18 -0.99 8.59
N VAL A 86 -18.52 -0.24 7.56
CA VAL A 86 -17.55 0.27 6.58
C VAL A 86 -17.34 1.75 6.80
N ARG A 87 -16.08 2.18 6.85
CA ARG A 87 -15.67 3.58 6.82
C ARG A 87 -14.88 3.83 5.54
N VAL A 88 -15.33 4.79 4.73
CA VAL A 88 -14.58 5.26 3.55
C VAL A 88 -14.01 6.62 3.88
N CYS A 89 -12.70 6.68 4.05
CA CYS A 89 -11.97 7.88 4.41
C CYS A 89 -11.31 8.51 3.19
N SER A 90 -11.44 9.82 3.05
CA SER A 90 -10.66 10.58 2.08
C SER A 90 -9.30 10.95 2.68
N ALA A 91 -8.24 10.72 1.93
CA ALA A 91 -6.89 11.08 2.33
C ALA A 91 -6.24 11.76 1.13
N GLY A 92 -6.28 13.09 1.06
CA GLY A 92 -5.80 13.82 -0.12
C GLY A 92 -6.42 13.31 -1.42
N ASP A 93 -5.57 12.78 -2.32
CA ASP A 93 -5.92 12.20 -3.61
C ASP A 93 -6.17 10.68 -3.58
N ALA A 94 -6.09 10.03 -2.41
CA ALA A 94 -6.43 8.62 -2.25
C ALA A 94 -7.68 8.44 -1.39
N LYS A 95 -8.31 7.28 -1.54
CA LYS A 95 -9.40 6.83 -0.66
C LYS A 95 -8.99 5.57 0.07
N VAL A 96 -9.38 5.46 1.33
CA VAL A 96 -9.13 4.28 2.16
C VAL A 96 -10.47 3.73 2.64
N LEU A 97 -10.78 2.51 2.24
CA LEU A 97 -11.96 1.77 2.69
C LEU A 97 -11.54 0.81 3.80
N ARG A 98 -12.14 0.97 4.98
CA ARG A 98 -11.91 0.15 6.16
C ARG A 98 -13.19 -0.56 6.57
N LEU A 99 -13.14 -1.88 6.62
CA LEU A 99 -14.20 -2.74 7.16
C LEU A 99 -13.87 -3.08 8.62
N TRP A 100 -14.79 -2.77 9.52
CA TRP A 100 -14.69 -2.99 10.95
C TRP A 100 -15.76 -3.98 11.42
N SER A 101 -15.52 -4.57 12.58
CA SER A 101 -16.57 -5.24 13.37
C SER A 101 -17.65 -4.24 13.82
N ALA A 102 -18.83 -4.75 14.20
CA ALA A 102 -19.97 -3.95 14.66
C ALA A 102 -19.64 -2.99 15.82
N ASP A 103 -18.80 -3.45 16.75
CA ASP A 103 -18.31 -2.71 17.91
C ASP A 103 -17.13 -1.78 17.58
N GLU A 104 -16.71 -1.75 16.31
CA GLU A 104 -15.60 -0.94 15.79
C GLU A 104 -14.26 -1.19 16.51
N SER A 105 -14.14 -2.31 17.22
CA SER A 105 -12.92 -2.69 17.96
C SER A 105 -11.85 -3.31 17.07
N THR A 106 -12.28 -3.97 15.99
CA THR A 106 -11.40 -4.79 15.16
C THR A 106 -11.50 -4.39 13.69
N LEU A 107 -10.36 -4.02 13.09
CA LEU A 107 -10.25 -3.82 11.66
C LEU A 107 -10.18 -5.19 10.98
N LEU A 108 -11.14 -5.46 10.09
CA LEU A 108 -11.32 -6.75 9.45
C LEU A 108 -10.78 -6.81 8.01
N ALA A 109 -10.83 -5.69 7.30
CA ALA A 109 -10.26 -5.55 5.97
C ALA A 109 -9.94 -4.06 5.69
N GLU A 110 -8.88 -3.81 4.94
CA GLU A 110 -8.56 -2.47 4.42
C GLU A 110 -8.24 -2.55 2.91
N ARG A 111 -8.70 -1.54 2.17
CA ARG A 111 -8.36 -1.29 0.76
C ARG A 111 -8.00 0.17 0.58
N THR A 112 -6.94 0.42 -0.17
CA THR A 112 -6.49 1.77 -0.53
C THR A 112 -6.58 1.93 -2.03
N PHE A 113 -7.22 3.00 -2.48
CA PHE A 113 -7.36 3.37 -3.88
C PHE A 113 -6.46 4.58 -4.14
N PRO A 114 -5.27 4.38 -4.72
CA PRO A 114 -4.39 5.49 -5.06
C PRO A 114 -5.03 6.31 -6.19
N ARG A 115 -4.97 7.65 -6.10
CA ARG A 115 -5.41 8.57 -7.15
C ARG A 115 -6.91 8.56 -7.46
N SER A 116 -7.72 8.39 -6.43
CA SER A 116 -9.19 8.42 -6.49
C SER A 116 -9.73 9.76 -5.99
N SER A 117 -10.24 10.59 -6.90
CA SER A 117 -10.92 11.85 -6.58
C SER A 117 -12.38 11.65 -6.21
N GLU A 118 -13.02 10.63 -6.79
CA GLU A 118 -14.45 10.36 -6.61
C GLU A 118 -14.74 9.63 -5.30
N PRO A 119 -15.92 9.84 -4.69
CA PRO A 119 -16.35 9.06 -3.54
C PRO A 119 -16.51 7.60 -3.96
N VAL A 120 -15.87 6.65 -3.27
CA VAL A 120 -16.08 5.22 -3.53
C VAL A 120 -17.47 4.82 -3.01
N PRO A 121 -18.45 4.56 -3.89
CA PRO A 121 -19.75 4.06 -3.46
C PRO A 121 -19.59 2.65 -2.88
N VAL A 122 -20.38 2.36 -1.86
CA VAL A 122 -20.36 1.07 -1.16
C VAL A 122 -21.77 0.50 -1.14
N TRP A 123 -21.91 -0.75 -1.58
CA TRP A 123 -23.16 -1.49 -1.54
C TRP A 123 -23.02 -2.73 -0.68
N TRP A 124 -24.09 -3.03 0.06
CA TRP A 124 -24.16 -4.18 0.95
C TRP A 124 -24.93 -5.30 0.30
N GLU A 125 -24.34 -6.49 0.29
CA GLU A 125 -25.03 -7.75 0.01
C GLU A 125 -25.01 -8.64 1.26
N ALA A 126 -25.86 -9.68 1.27
CA ALA A 126 -25.98 -10.60 2.41
C ALA A 126 -24.66 -11.25 2.84
N ASN A 127 -23.71 -11.43 1.91
CA ASN A 127 -22.44 -12.12 2.17
C ASN A 127 -21.21 -11.39 1.61
N ARG A 128 -21.33 -10.14 1.16
CA ARG A 128 -20.19 -9.36 0.66
C ARG A 128 -20.48 -7.86 0.68
N VAL A 129 -19.40 -7.10 0.67
CA VAL A 129 -19.42 -5.66 0.41
C VAL A 129 -18.89 -5.44 -0.99
N LEU A 130 -19.65 -4.72 -1.81
CA LEU A 130 -19.28 -4.27 -3.13
C LEU A 130 -18.81 -2.83 -3.04
N PHE A 131 -17.76 -2.50 -3.76
CA PHE A 131 -17.26 -1.14 -3.92
C PHE A 131 -16.70 -0.96 -5.32
N ASP A 132 -16.69 0.28 -5.77
CA ASP A 132 -16.03 0.64 -7.01
C ASP A 132 -14.51 0.66 -6.80
N ASP A 133 -13.79 -0.24 -7.46
CA ASP A 133 -12.31 -0.31 -7.43
C ASP A 133 -11.68 0.53 -8.55
N GLN A 134 -12.46 1.40 -9.20
CA GLN A 134 -12.05 2.20 -10.36
C GLN A 134 -11.65 1.35 -11.59
N ASP A 135 -11.96 0.06 -11.56
CA ASP A 135 -11.89 -0.83 -12.71
C ASP A 135 -13.29 -0.85 -13.37
N PRO A 136 -13.42 -0.38 -14.63
CA PRO A 136 -14.71 -0.27 -15.30
C PRO A 136 -15.38 -1.64 -15.52
N ASP A 137 -14.61 -2.73 -15.51
CA ASP A 137 -15.10 -4.06 -15.86
C ASP A 137 -15.29 -4.97 -14.63
N VAL A 138 -14.74 -4.59 -13.46
CA VAL A 138 -14.78 -5.44 -12.26
C VAL A 138 -15.01 -4.61 -11.00
N MET A 139 -16.14 -4.85 -10.33
CA MET A 139 -16.40 -4.32 -8.99
C MET A 139 -15.51 -5.00 -7.95
N GLY A 140 -14.90 -4.21 -7.08
CA GLY A 140 -14.17 -4.69 -5.92
C GLY A 140 -15.11 -5.36 -4.93
N THR A 141 -14.69 -6.51 -4.38
CA THR A 141 -15.49 -7.27 -3.42
C THR A 141 -14.71 -7.64 -2.18
N ILE A 142 -15.37 -7.53 -1.01
CA ILE A 142 -14.92 -8.13 0.24
C ILE A 142 -15.97 -9.12 0.70
N LYS A 143 -15.61 -10.40 0.81
CA LYS A 143 -16.52 -11.45 1.31
C LYS A 143 -16.78 -11.28 2.80
N LEU A 144 -18.00 -11.60 3.24
CA LEU A 144 -18.44 -11.62 4.63
C LEU A 144 -18.81 -13.06 5.03
N PRO A 145 -18.26 -13.63 6.12
CA PRO A 145 -17.21 -13.06 6.94
C PRO A 145 -15.88 -12.92 6.17
N PRO A 146 -15.05 -11.91 6.50
CA PRO A 146 -13.78 -11.68 5.82
C PRO A 146 -12.82 -12.85 6.03
N THR A 147 -12.06 -13.16 4.99
CA THR A 147 -11.12 -14.28 5.02
C THR A 147 -9.97 -14.00 5.99
N LEU A 148 -9.29 -15.06 6.46
CA LEU A 148 -8.09 -14.89 7.28
C LEU A 148 -7.02 -14.05 6.56
N LYS A 149 -6.93 -14.19 5.23
CA LYS A 149 -6.05 -13.36 4.40
C LYS A 149 -6.44 -11.88 4.48
N ASP A 150 -7.73 -11.55 4.35
CA ASP A 150 -8.20 -10.17 4.44
C ASP A 150 -7.91 -9.55 5.81
N ARG A 151 -8.11 -10.32 6.88
CA ARG A 151 -7.78 -9.89 8.25
C ARG A 151 -6.28 -9.67 8.43
N LEU A 152 -5.45 -10.60 7.95
CA LEU A 152 -3.99 -10.46 8.05
C LEU A 152 -3.51 -9.23 7.26
N LEU A 153 -4.05 -9.02 6.06
CA LEU A 153 -3.75 -7.84 5.25
C LEU A 153 -4.27 -6.55 5.87
N ALA A 154 -5.32 -6.60 6.69
CA ALA A 154 -5.83 -5.43 7.41
C ALA A 154 -4.89 -4.99 8.54
N TYR A 155 -4.17 -5.92 9.16
CA TYR A 155 -3.17 -5.63 10.19
C TYR A 155 -1.84 -5.14 9.63
N LEU A 156 -1.65 -5.20 8.31
CA LEU A 156 -0.51 -4.58 7.66
C LEU A 156 -0.86 -3.10 7.47
N PRO A 157 -0.31 -2.16 8.29
CA PRO A 157 -0.55 -0.73 8.14
C PRO A 157 -0.23 -0.16 6.75
#